data_AF-A0A2U3LXM9-F1
#
_entry.id   AF-A0A2U3LXM9-F1
#
_cell.length_a   1.000
_cell.length_b   1.000
_cell.length_c   1.000
_cell.angle_alpha   90.00
_cell.angle_beta   90.00
_cell.angle_gamma   90.00
#
_symmetry.space_group_name_H-M   'P 1'
#
loop_
_entity.id
_entity.type
_entity.pdbx_description
1 polymer ?
#
loop_
_entity_poly.entity_id
_entity_poly.type
_entity_poly.pdbx_seq_one_letter_code
_entity_poly.pdbx_strand_id
1 'polypeptide(L)' 'MQGDRDPLYPVEISVEMARAIPRSSLWIVPNGGHGPIGGERWPDFVKTSLAFLSADAVV' A
#
# COMPACT_ATOMS: atom_id res chain seq x y z
N MET A 1 -1.12 -2.04 0.28
CA MET A 1 -1.49 -0.79 -0.42
C MET A 1 -2.99 -0.83 -0.60
N GLN A 2 -3.71 0.26 -0.34
CA GLN A 2 -5.17 0.28 -0.31
C GLN A 2 -5.70 1.59 -0.92
N GLY A 3 -6.75 1.52 -1.73
CA GLY A 3 -7.49 2.71 -2.15
C GLY A 3 -8.45 3.16 -1.06
N ASP A 4 -8.48 4.46 -0.75
CA ASP A 4 -9.40 5.02 0.27
C ASP A 4 -10.87 5.13 -0.19
N ARG A 5 -11.14 4.84 -1.47
CA ARG A 5 -12.48 4.76 -2.07
C ARG A 5 -12.74 3.39 -2.71
N ASP A 6 -12.09 2.35 -2.22
CA ASP A 6 -12.40 0.97 -2.60
C ASP A 6 -13.87 0.65 -2.24
N PRO A 7 -14.73 0.32 -3.23
CA PRO A 7 -16.14 0.04 -2.97
C PRO A 7 -16.39 -1.35 -2.37
N LEU A 8 -15.37 -2.22 -2.37
CA LEU A 8 -15.47 -3.60 -1.89
C LEU A 8 -15.00 -3.73 -0.45
N TYR A 9 -13.95 -3.00 -0.08
CA TYR A 9 -13.31 -3.11 1.22
C TYR A 9 -13.02 -1.74 1.85
N PRO A 10 -13.53 -1.46 3.06
CA PRO A 10 -13.24 -0.22 3.77
C PRO A 10 -11.75 -0.10 4.12
N VAL A 11 -11.21 1.12 4.04
CA VAL A 11 -9.78 1.40 4.27
C VAL A 11 -9.32 1.00 5.68
N GLU A 12 -10.24 1.04 6.64
CA GLU A 12 -10.04 0.66 8.04
C GLU A 12 -9.50 -0.76 8.18
N ILE A 13 -9.87 -1.70 7.31
CA ILE A 13 -9.33 -3.08 7.34
C ILE A 13 -7.81 -3.04 7.20
N SER A 14 -7.29 -2.30 6.22
CA SER A 14 -5.86 -2.18 5.99
C SER A 14 -5.15 -1.42 7.11
N VAL A 15 -5.81 -0.41 7.71
CA VAL A 15 -5.28 0.32 8.87
C VAL A 15 -5.13 -0.60 10.08
N GLU A 16 -6.14 -1.40 10.38
CA GLU A 16 -6.11 -2.35 11.50
C GLU A 16 -5.06 -3.45 11.26
N MET A 17 -4.92 -3.96 10.03
CA MET A 17 -3.84 -4.88 9.68
C MET A 17 -2.44 -4.27 9.91
N ALA A 18 -2.24 -3.02 9.50
CA ALA A 18 -0.95 -2.35 9.66
C ALA A 18 -0.59 -2.10 11.13
N ARG A 19 -1.60 -1.87 11.97
CA ARG A 19 -1.43 -1.77 13.43
C ARG A 19 -1.10 -3.11 14.08
N ALA A 20 -1.70 -4.19 13.58
CA ALA A 20 -1.57 -5.52 14.17
C ALA A 20 -0.32 -6.29 13.71
N ILE A 21 0.22 -6.01 12.52
CA ILE A 21 1.34 -6.75 11.94
C ILE A 21 2.65 -5.98 12.15
N PRO A 22 3.60 -6.49 12.95
CA PRO A 22 4.90 -5.84 13.15
C PRO A 22 5.69 -5.73 11.84
N ARG A 23 6.45 -4.63 11.70
CA ARG A 23 7.26 -4.30 10.51
C ARG A 23 6.45 -4.24 9.20
N SER A 24 5.13 -4.10 9.27
CA SER A 24 4.32 -3.82 8.10
C SER A 24 4.40 -2.33 7.72
N SER A 25 4.15 -2.03 6.45
CA SER A 25 4.00 -0.66 5.95
C SER A 25 2.70 -0.55 5.17
N LEU A 26 1.94 0.52 5.40
CA LEU A 26 0.69 0.79 4.69
C LEU A 26 0.82 2.04 3.82
N TRP A 27 0.57 1.86 2.53
CA TRP A 27 0.36 2.96 1.59
C TRP A 27 -1.13 3.07 1.24
N ILE A 28 -1.76 4.16 1.66
CA ILE A 28 -3.12 4.54 1.26
C ILE A 28 -3.02 5.41 0.01
N VAL A 29 -3.76 5.05 -1.05
CA VAL A 29 -3.80 5.77 -2.31
C VAL A 29 -5.04 6.68 -2.33
N PRO A 30 -4.86 8.01 -2.31
CA PRO A 30 -5.98 8.95 -2.27
C PRO A 30 -6.84 8.88 -3.53
N ASN A 31 -8.15 8.89 -3.33
CA ASN A 31 -9.17 8.69 -4.36
C ASN A 31 -9.05 7.35 -5.10
N GLY A 32 -8.31 6.37 -4.56
CA GLY A 32 -8.08 5.08 -5.19
C GLY A 32 -9.25 4.11 -4.97
N GLY A 33 -9.63 3.36 -5.99
CA GLY A 33 -10.59 2.26 -5.88
C GLY A 33 -9.93 0.93 -5.50
N HIS A 34 -10.59 -0.19 -5.84
CA HIS A 34 -10.12 -1.54 -5.49
C HIS A 34 -8.75 -1.92 -6.08
N GLY A 35 -8.47 -1.50 -7.32
CA GLY A 35 -7.16 -1.60 -7.95
C GLY A 35 -6.52 -0.23 -8.11
N PRO A 36 -5.96 0.37 -7.04
CA PRO A 36 -5.56 1.79 -7.06
C PRO A 36 -4.21 2.04 -7.77
N ILE A 37 -3.51 0.97 -8.18
CA ILE A 37 -2.21 1.03 -8.83
C ILE A 37 -2.33 0.61 -10.30
N GLY A 38 -2.05 1.55 -11.19
CA GLY A 38 -2.00 1.35 -12.63
C GLY A 38 -1.65 2.65 -13.35
N GLY A 39 -1.41 2.58 -14.67
CA GLY A 39 -1.11 3.75 -15.50
C GLY A 39 0.04 4.59 -14.94
N GLU A 40 -0.20 5.89 -14.79
CA GLU A 40 0.77 6.87 -14.31
C GLU A 40 1.31 6.59 -12.90
N ARG A 41 0.60 5.81 -12.08
CA ARG A 41 1.05 5.45 -10.72
C ARG A 41 2.01 4.25 -10.70
N TRP A 42 2.19 3.56 -11.83
CA TRP A 42 3.05 2.38 -11.91
C TRP A 42 4.52 2.65 -11.54
N PRO A 43 5.17 3.74 -12.01
CA PRO A 43 6.55 4.04 -11.64
C PRO A 43 6.72 4.25 -10.13
N ASP A 44 5.80 4.95 -9.47
CA ASP A 44 5.82 5.18 -8.03
C ASP A 44 5.63 3.87 -7.25
N PHE A 45 4.75 2.98 -7.75
CA PHE A 45 4.59 1.64 -7.19
C PHE A 45 5.88 0.84 -7.24
N VAL A 46 6.57 0.81 -8.38
CA VAL A 46 7.85 0.10 -8.53
C VAL A 46 8.88 0.66 -7.56
N LYS A 47 9.05 1.99 -7.53
CA LYS A 47 9.99 2.67 -6.62
C LYS A 47 9.71 2.35 -5.15
N THR A 48 8.45 2.48 -4.72
CA THR A 48 8.04 2.25 -3.33
C THR A 48 8.20 0.80 -2.93
N SER A 49 7.84 -0.13 -3.82
CA SER A 49 7.97 -1.57 -3.57
C SER A 49 9.44 -1.99 -3.46
N LEU A 50 10.31 -1.47 -4.32
CA LEU A 50 11.75 -1.74 -4.22
C LEU A 50 12.33 -1.19 -2.91
N ALA A 51 11.96 0.03 -2.51
CA ALA A 51 12.39 0.60 -1.23
C ALA A 51 11.93 -0.24 -0.03
N PHE A 52 10.69 -0.74 -0.05
CA PHE A 52 10.17 -1.65 0.97
C PHE A 52 10.97 -2.96 1.04
N LEU A 53 11.27 -3.58 -0.11
CA LEU A 53 12.06 -4.81 -0.16
C LEU A 53 13.52 -4.60 0.29
N SER A 54 14.09 -3.43 0.02
CA SER A 54 15.43 -3.07 0.48
C SER A 54 15.49 -2.70 1.97
N ALA A 55 14.39 -2.25 2.57
CA ALA A 55 14.35 -1.87 3.98
C ALA A 55 14.50 -3.05 4.94
N ASP A 56 14.12 -4.26 4.50
CA ASP A 56 14.28 -5.52 5.24
C ASP A 56 15.55 -6.29 4.84
N ALA A 57 16.26 -5.85 3.80
CA ALA A 57 17.57 -6.37 3.40
C ALA A 57 18.65 -5.81 4.33
N VAL A 58 18.65 -6.25 5.58
CA VAL A 58 19.80 -6.12 6.48
C VAL A 58 20.88 -7.07 5.98
N VAL A 59 22.05 -6.50 5.68
CA VAL A 59 23.33 -7.20 5.41
C VAL A 59 23.70 -8.10 6.58
#